data_AF-A0A9C9ESY9-F1
#
_entry.id   AF-A0A9C9ESY9-F1
#
_cell.length_a   1.000
_cell.length_b   1.000
_cell.length_c   1.000
_cell.angle_alpha   90.00
_cell.angle_beta   90.00
_cell.angle_gamma   90.00
#
_symmetry.space_group_name_H-M   'P 1'
#
loop_
_entity.id
_entity.type
_entity.pdbx_description
1 polymer ?
#
loop_
_entity_poly.entity_id
_entity_poly.type
_entity_poly.pdbx_seq_one_letter_code
_entity_poly.pdbx_strand_id
1 'polypeptide(L)'
;PDVLTTDDARALTNAPRFSILYTVACIPGNFENVLGCFGRGFIEAENGGGFFIGNSRYGWYWPGNPGYGTGDLFDREFFKSLFVRDFDHLGVVHADAKVQRIPWSQDNGTDRWTQFTSNLFGDPETPVWKDTPLVLAASHPDSIDVGDQVVSVSVNSQGSPLADARVCLWMDFVVYEVDYTGSDGSVDFTVSPSDTGTMFVTVTKNGYLPYLGTIRVTNNLSGLASSEIVPGISVRIAPNPVVGQARINYSYGSQGEGLSVSIYDASGRLIRMFEVKDASPKGGLTWDGRLEDGRSAPAGIYFVKIRSENQSSTTTFVFLR
;
A
#
# COMPACT_ATOMS: atom_id res chain seq x y z
N PRO A 1 -0.78 -26.00 -30.27
CA PRO A 1 -1.11 -26.92 -29.15
C PRO A 1 -2.62 -26.91 -28.91
N ASP A 2 -3.26 -28.09 -28.93
CA ASP A 2 -4.72 -28.22 -28.72
C ASP A 2 -5.12 -28.18 -27.23
N VAL A 3 -4.13 -28.13 -26.33
CA VAL A 3 -4.30 -28.01 -24.88
C VAL A 3 -3.18 -27.13 -24.31
N LEU A 4 -3.51 -26.33 -23.30
CA LEU A 4 -2.54 -25.64 -22.43
C LEU A 4 -2.56 -26.30 -21.06
N THR A 5 -1.40 -26.78 -20.60
CA THR A 5 -1.23 -27.44 -19.30
C THR A 5 -0.67 -26.48 -18.26
N THR A 6 -0.68 -26.90 -17.00
CA THR A 6 -0.02 -26.16 -15.91
C THR A 6 1.48 -26.03 -16.13
N ASP A 7 2.14 -27.03 -16.73
CA ASP A 7 3.57 -26.97 -17.03
C ASP A 7 3.85 -26.00 -18.19
N ASP A 8 2.96 -25.93 -19.19
CA ASP A 8 3.05 -24.88 -20.22
C ASP A 8 2.91 -23.49 -19.62
N ALA A 9 1.98 -23.30 -18.67
CA ALA A 9 1.80 -22.02 -17.98
C ALA A 9 3.06 -21.59 -17.22
N ARG A 10 3.72 -22.52 -16.52
CA ARG A 10 4.97 -22.26 -15.78
C ARG A 10 6.16 -21.97 -16.70
N ALA A 11 6.15 -22.51 -17.92
CA ALA A 11 7.23 -22.38 -18.89
C ALA A 11 7.13 -21.13 -19.78
N LEU A 12 6.10 -20.30 -19.58
CA LEU A 12 5.93 -19.07 -20.33
C LEU A 12 7.09 -18.08 -20.09
N THR A 13 7.43 -17.33 -21.15
CA THR A 13 8.59 -16.42 -21.20
C THR A 13 8.23 -15.00 -21.60
N ASN A 14 6.95 -14.60 -21.42
CA ASN A 14 6.47 -13.30 -21.89
C ASN A 14 6.80 -12.13 -20.95
N ALA A 15 7.63 -12.28 -19.91
CA ALA A 15 8.06 -11.13 -19.11
C ALA A 15 8.83 -10.09 -19.96
N PRO A 16 8.66 -8.78 -19.71
CA PRO A 16 7.77 -8.15 -18.71
C PRO A 16 6.34 -7.86 -19.24
N ARG A 17 5.93 -8.50 -20.34
CA ARG A 17 4.62 -8.33 -21.00
C ARG A 17 3.59 -9.31 -20.45
N PHE A 18 3.20 -9.10 -19.19
CA PHE A 18 2.19 -9.91 -18.51
C PHE A 18 0.78 -9.69 -19.09
N SER A 19 -0.09 -10.70 -18.98
CA SER A 19 -1.47 -10.65 -19.50
C SER A 19 -2.49 -11.06 -18.45
N ILE A 20 -3.73 -10.60 -18.59
CA ILE A 20 -4.86 -11.10 -17.81
C ILE A 20 -5.52 -12.22 -18.60
N LEU A 21 -5.57 -13.41 -18.01
CA LEU A 21 -6.28 -14.56 -18.57
C LEU A 21 -7.58 -14.79 -17.78
N TYR A 22 -8.72 -14.58 -18.44
CA TYR A 22 -10.04 -14.91 -17.92
C TYR A 22 -10.51 -16.22 -18.55
N THR A 23 -11.07 -17.12 -17.75
CA THR A 23 -11.67 -18.35 -18.27
C THR A 23 -12.93 -18.77 -17.52
N VAL A 24 -13.94 -19.17 -18.28
CA VAL A 24 -15.19 -19.77 -17.79
C VAL A 24 -15.07 -21.28 -17.58
N ALA A 25 -13.90 -21.87 -17.85
CA ALA A 25 -13.67 -23.30 -17.76
C ALA A 25 -13.82 -23.84 -16.33
N CYS A 26 -13.90 -25.17 -16.23
CA CYS A 26 -14.39 -25.82 -15.02
C CYS A 26 -13.49 -25.69 -13.80
N ILE A 27 -12.27 -26.22 -13.83
CA ILE A 27 -11.42 -26.31 -12.62
C ILE A 27 -10.02 -25.69 -12.75
N PRO A 28 -9.73 -24.75 -13.68
CA PRO A 28 -8.38 -24.23 -13.83
C PRO A 28 -7.91 -23.42 -12.61
N GLY A 29 -8.82 -22.95 -11.76
CA GLY A 29 -8.53 -22.25 -10.49
C GLY A 29 -8.67 -23.13 -9.26
N ASN A 30 -8.59 -24.46 -9.36
CA ASN A 30 -8.65 -25.34 -8.18
C ASN A 30 -7.35 -25.25 -7.36
N PHE A 31 -7.21 -24.19 -6.57
CA PHE A 31 -6.00 -23.85 -5.81
C PHE A 31 -5.62 -24.88 -4.72
N GLU A 32 -6.53 -25.78 -4.34
CA GLU A 32 -6.21 -26.90 -3.45
C GLU A 32 -5.38 -27.98 -4.16
N ASN A 33 -5.48 -28.08 -5.49
CA ASN A 33 -4.64 -28.96 -6.28
C ASN A 33 -3.31 -28.25 -6.62
N VAL A 34 -2.35 -28.37 -5.71
CA VAL A 34 -1.02 -27.73 -5.79
C VAL A 34 -0.31 -27.96 -7.13
N LEU A 35 -0.41 -29.16 -7.70
CA LEU A 35 0.30 -29.50 -8.94
C LEU A 35 -0.53 -29.23 -10.20
N GLY A 36 -1.87 -29.36 -10.12
CA GLY A 36 -2.77 -29.27 -11.26
C GLY A 36 -3.50 -27.95 -11.43
N CYS A 37 -3.36 -26.99 -10.52
CA CYS A 37 -3.99 -25.68 -10.65
C CYS A 37 -3.29 -24.84 -11.74
N PHE A 38 -3.94 -24.72 -12.91
CA PHE A 38 -3.44 -23.89 -14.01
C PHE A 38 -3.25 -22.43 -13.56
N GLY A 39 -4.23 -21.86 -12.88
CA GLY A 39 -4.18 -20.47 -12.41
C GLY A 39 -2.98 -20.19 -11.50
N ARG A 40 -2.63 -21.16 -10.63
CA ARG A 40 -1.42 -21.11 -9.82
C ARG A 40 -0.16 -21.16 -10.69
N GLY A 41 -0.07 -22.13 -11.61
CA GLY A 41 1.06 -22.24 -12.54
C GLY A 41 1.27 -20.97 -13.38
N PHE A 42 0.18 -20.27 -13.73
CA PHE A 42 0.22 -19.02 -14.48
C PHE A 42 0.75 -17.84 -13.64
N ILE A 43 0.30 -17.67 -12.39
CA ILE A 43 0.79 -16.56 -11.54
C ILE A 43 2.18 -16.80 -10.94
N GLU A 44 2.62 -18.06 -10.85
CA GLU A 44 3.95 -18.44 -10.32
C GLU A 44 5.01 -18.60 -11.42
N ALA A 45 4.67 -18.35 -12.69
CA ALA A 45 5.59 -18.52 -13.81
C ALA A 45 6.76 -17.52 -13.72
N GLU A 46 7.97 -18.03 -13.49
CA GLU A 46 9.18 -17.25 -13.22
C GLU A 46 9.54 -16.25 -14.34
N ASN A 47 9.36 -16.68 -15.60
CA ASN A 47 9.75 -15.89 -16.77
C ASN A 47 8.56 -15.31 -17.54
N GLY A 48 7.36 -15.41 -16.99
CA GLY A 48 6.21 -14.64 -17.45
C GLY A 48 4.90 -15.41 -17.43
N GLY A 49 4.06 -15.11 -16.46
CA GLY A 49 2.61 -15.26 -16.54
C GLY A 49 2.03 -14.10 -15.75
N GLY A 50 0.78 -13.73 -16.02
CA GLY A 50 0.21 -12.49 -15.47
C GLY A 50 -0.80 -12.74 -14.38
N PHE A 51 -2.03 -12.32 -14.64
CA PHE A 51 -3.13 -12.43 -13.70
C PHE A 51 -4.15 -13.42 -14.24
N PHE A 52 -4.80 -14.15 -13.35
CA PHE A 52 -5.71 -15.21 -13.76
C PHE A 52 -7.05 -15.08 -13.06
N ILE A 53 -8.13 -15.22 -13.82
CA ILE A 53 -9.48 -15.31 -13.29
C ILE A 53 -10.10 -16.60 -13.81
N GLY A 54 -10.55 -17.45 -12.88
CA GLY A 54 -11.16 -18.70 -13.26
C GLY A 54 -11.80 -19.45 -12.10
N ASN A 55 -12.44 -20.57 -12.42
CA ASN A 55 -13.23 -21.30 -11.44
C ASN A 55 -12.40 -22.31 -10.63
N SER A 56 -12.65 -22.36 -9.33
CA SER A 56 -12.11 -23.37 -8.41
C SER A 56 -12.86 -24.70 -8.43
N ARG A 57 -14.06 -24.72 -9.01
CA ARG A 57 -14.98 -25.87 -9.19
C ARG A 57 -15.75 -25.70 -10.48
N TYR A 58 -16.46 -26.75 -10.92
CA TYR A 58 -17.24 -26.79 -12.16
C TYR A 58 -17.79 -25.43 -12.64
N GLY A 59 -17.43 -25.05 -13.86
CA GLY A 59 -17.78 -23.80 -14.50
C GLY A 59 -19.01 -24.00 -15.36
N TRP A 60 -19.98 -23.10 -15.25
CA TRP A 60 -21.26 -23.24 -15.93
C TRP A 60 -21.24 -22.57 -17.30
N TYR A 61 -21.61 -23.32 -18.33
CA TYR A 61 -21.73 -22.88 -19.72
C TYR A 61 -23.02 -23.46 -20.33
N TRP A 62 -23.41 -22.98 -21.51
CA TRP A 62 -24.59 -23.50 -22.22
C TRP A 62 -24.18 -24.15 -23.55
N PRO A 63 -24.11 -25.50 -23.62
CA PRO A 63 -23.91 -26.22 -24.86
C PRO A 63 -24.95 -25.84 -25.94
N GLY A 64 -24.49 -25.40 -27.10
CA GLY A 64 -25.37 -24.98 -28.21
C GLY A 64 -25.89 -23.55 -28.12
N ASN A 65 -25.56 -22.80 -27.06
CA ASN A 65 -25.88 -21.38 -26.95
C ASN A 65 -24.72 -20.58 -26.31
N PRO A 66 -23.56 -20.51 -26.99
CA PRO A 66 -22.38 -19.82 -26.45
C PRO A 66 -22.66 -18.34 -26.19
N GLY A 67 -22.15 -17.79 -25.09
CA GLY A 67 -22.36 -16.38 -24.71
C GLY A 67 -23.57 -16.15 -23.78
N TYR A 68 -24.36 -17.21 -23.53
CA TYR A 68 -25.54 -17.16 -22.67
C TYR A 68 -25.44 -18.09 -21.46
N GLY A 69 -24.36 -18.88 -21.34
CA GLY A 69 -24.08 -19.64 -20.13
C GLY A 69 -23.68 -18.72 -18.99
N THR A 70 -23.92 -19.13 -17.75
CA THR A 70 -23.68 -18.27 -16.58
C THR A 70 -22.24 -17.79 -16.48
N GLY A 71 -21.25 -18.64 -16.78
CA GLY A 71 -19.85 -18.22 -16.88
C GLY A 71 -19.64 -17.10 -17.91
N ASP A 72 -20.25 -17.22 -19.10
CA ASP A 72 -20.17 -16.19 -20.16
C ASP A 72 -20.82 -14.87 -19.70
N LEU A 73 -21.89 -14.93 -18.90
CA LEU A 73 -22.53 -13.74 -18.35
C LEU A 73 -21.59 -13.01 -17.37
N PHE A 74 -20.86 -13.73 -16.51
CA PHE A 74 -19.86 -13.13 -15.62
C PHE A 74 -18.66 -12.57 -16.40
N ASP A 75 -18.17 -13.29 -17.41
CA ASP A 75 -17.11 -12.83 -18.31
C ASP A 75 -17.49 -11.52 -19.01
N ARG A 76 -18.70 -11.46 -19.56
CA ARG A 76 -19.23 -10.25 -20.18
C ARG A 76 -19.33 -9.09 -19.18
N GLU A 77 -19.80 -9.35 -17.97
CA GLU A 77 -19.88 -8.29 -16.95
C GLU A 77 -18.50 -7.82 -16.50
N PHE A 78 -17.47 -8.69 -16.46
CA PHE A 78 -16.08 -8.31 -16.20
C PHE A 78 -15.54 -7.33 -17.25
N PHE A 79 -15.70 -7.64 -18.54
CA PHE A 79 -15.24 -6.75 -19.60
C PHE A 79 -16.07 -5.45 -19.68
N LYS A 80 -17.36 -5.48 -19.33
CA LYS A 80 -18.13 -4.25 -19.15
C LYS A 80 -17.65 -3.43 -17.95
N SER A 81 -17.30 -4.05 -16.83
CA SER A 81 -16.71 -3.36 -15.68
C SER A 81 -15.44 -2.62 -16.08
N LEU A 82 -14.59 -3.26 -16.89
CA LEU A 82 -13.32 -2.69 -17.35
C LEU A 82 -13.49 -1.60 -18.41
N PHE A 83 -14.29 -1.83 -19.45
CA PHE A 83 -14.32 -0.95 -20.64
C PHE A 83 -15.53 -0.02 -20.73
N VAL A 84 -16.61 -0.30 -19.98
CA VAL A 84 -17.86 0.49 -20.05
C VAL A 84 -18.11 1.28 -18.77
N ARG A 85 -17.93 0.64 -17.60
CA ARG A 85 -18.06 1.30 -16.29
C ARG A 85 -16.76 1.95 -15.82
N ASP A 86 -15.69 1.73 -16.58
CA ASP A 86 -14.39 2.38 -16.43
C ASP A 86 -13.68 2.14 -15.10
N PHE A 87 -13.93 0.99 -14.46
CA PHE A 87 -13.06 0.53 -13.38
C PHE A 87 -11.71 0.08 -13.94
N ASP A 88 -10.65 0.20 -13.15
CA ASP A 88 -9.29 -0.13 -13.58
C ASP A 88 -8.51 -1.01 -12.63
N HIS A 89 -8.90 -1.13 -11.35
CA HIS A 89 -8.25 -2.07 -10.44
C HIS A 89 -8.83 -3.47 -10.64
N LEU A 90 -7.98 -4.46 -10.93
CA LEU A 90 -8.40 -5.79 -11.35
C LEU A 90 -9.36 -6.47 -10.36
N GLY A 91 -9.14 -6.30 -9.06
CA GLY A 91 -10.02 -6.77 -8.00
C GLY A 91 -11.38 -6.09 -8.00
N VAL A 92 -11.42 -4.77 -8.24
CA VAL A 92 -12.67 -3.99 -8.35
C VAL A 92 -13.46 -4.41 -9.58
N VAL A 93 -12.79 -4.59 -10.73
CA VAL A 93 -13.41 -5.08 -11.97
C VAL A 93 -14.05 -6.46 -11.74
N HIS A 94 -13.32 -7.38 -11.10
CA HIS A 94 -13.84 -8.72 -10.77
C HIS A 94 -15.01 -8.67 -9.78
N ALA A 95 -14.90 -7.85 -8.74
CA ALA A 95 -15.97 -7.68 -7.75
C ALA A 95 -17.23 -7.08 -8.36
N ASP A 96 -17.10 -6.04 -9.20
CA ASP A 96 -18.24 -5.42 -9.87
C ASP A 96 -18.96 -6.41 -10.80
N ALA A 97 -18.22 -7.21 -11.59
CA ALA A 97 -18.80 -8.25 -12.43
C ALA A 97 -19.72 -9.20 -11.63
N LYS A 98 -19.30 -9.56 -10.42
CA LYS A 98 -20.06 -10.36 -9.46
C LYS A 98 -21.27 -9.61 -8.91
N VAL A 99 -21.12 -8.33 -8.58
CA VAL A 99 -22.22 -7.46 -8.12
C VAL A 99 -23.37 -7.44 -9.14
N GLN A 100 -23.06 -7.33 -10.43
CA GLN A 100 -24.07 -7.31 -11.50
C GLN A 100 -24.91 -8.60 -11.57
N ARG A 101 -24.43 -9.69 -10.99
CA ARG A 101 -25.10 -11.00 -11.00
C ARG A 101 -25.80 -11.35 -9.68
N ILE A 102 -25.71 -10.50 -8.66
CA ILE A 102 -26.39 -10.68 -7.36
C ILE A 102 -27.90 -10.92 -7.51
N PRO A 103 -28.66 -10.21 -8.37
CA PRO A 103 -30.10 -10.44 -8.50
C PRO A 103 -30.49 -11.88 -8.88
N TRP A 104 -29.63 -12.60 -9.59
CA TRP A 104 -29.83 -14.00 -10.00
C TRP A 104 -29.22 -15.02 -9.02
N SER A 105 -28.56 -14.56 -7.96
CA SER A 105 -27.82 -15.40 -7.00
C SER A 105 -28.59 -15.68 -5.69
N GLN A 106 -29.90 -15.39 -5.65
CA GLN A 106 -30.72 -15.49 -4.43
C GLN A 106 -30.94 -16.94 -4.00
N ASP A 107 -31.12 -17.84 -4.97
CA ASP A 107 -31.36 -19.26 -4.73
C ASP A 107 -30.16 -20.13 -5.12
N ASN A 108 -30.18 -21.40 -4.72
CA ASN A 108 -29.21 -22.38 -5.18
C ASN A 108 -29.36 -22.60 -6.68
N GLY A 109 -28.42 -22.04 -7.45
CA GLY A 109 -28.39 -22.11 -8.91
C GLY A 109 -27.01 -21.79 -9.45
N THR A 110 -26.89 -21.73 -10.77
CA THR A 110 -25.59 -21.53 -11.45
C THR A 110 -24.95 -20.19 -11.12
N ASP A 111 -25.74 -19.12 -10.97
CA ASP A 111 -25.22 -17.79 -10.64
C ASP A 111 -24.61 -17.77 -9.25
N ARG A 112 -25.39 -18.21 -8.25
CA ARG A 112 -24.90 -18.34 -6.87
C ARG A 112 -23.67 -19.23 -6.79
N TRP A 113 -23.62 -20.32 -7.56
CA TRP A 113 -22.43 -21.18 -7.65
C TRP A 113 -21.22 -20.41 -8.20
N THR A 114 -21.37 -19.73 -9.35
CA THR A 114 -20.29 -18.95 -9.97
C THR A 114 -19.79 -17.82 -9.06
N GLN A 115 -20.67 -17.23 -8.23
CA GLN A 115 -20.25 -16.25 -7.21
C GLN A 115 -19.19 -16.82 -6.25
N PHE A 116 -19.24 -18.09 -5.91
CA PHE A 116 -18.29 -18.71 -4.98
C PHE A 116 -17.08 -19.30 -5.68
N THR A 117 -17.22 -19.71 -6.94
CA THR A 117 -16.16 -20.46 -7.63
C THR A 117 -15.24 -19.59 -8.47
N SER A 118 -15.72 -18.44 -8.97
CA SER A 118 -14.90 -17.54 -9.80
C SER A 118 -13.98 -16.67 -8.93
N ASN A 119 -12.68 -16.92 -9.04
CA ASN A 119 -11.64 -16.34 -8.20
C ASN A 119 -10.59 -15.60 -9.05
N LEU A 120 -10.13 -14.46 -8.52
CA LEU A 120 -8.95 -13.75 -9.01
C LEU A 120 -7.69 -14.31 -8.33
N PHE A 121 -6.68 -14.58 -9.14
CA PHE A 121 -5.34 -14.98 -8.75
C PHE A 121 -4.37 -13.87 -9.15
N GLY A 122 -3.56 -13.41 -8.19
CA GLY A 122 -2.67 -12.26 -8.32
C GLY A 122 -3.11 -11.12 -7.41
N ASP A 123 -2.50 -9.94 -7.62
CA ASP A 123 -2.76 -8.75 -6.80
C ASP A 123 -4.07 -8.05 -7.23
N PRO A 124 -5.09 -7.97 -6.36
CA PRO A 124 -6.35 -7.27 -6.66
C PRO A 124 -6.19 -5.76 -6.88
N GLU A 125 -5.13 -5.13 -6.37
CA GLU A 125 -4.88 -3.69 -6.52
C GLU A 125 -4.18 -3.35 -7.85
N THR A 126 -3.92 -4.33 -8.70
CA THR A 126 -3.26 -4.10 -10.00
C THR A 126 -4.11 -3.20 -10.90
N PRO A 127 -3.60 -2.01 -11.29
CA PRO A 127 -4.26 -1.18 -12.30
C PRO A 127 -4.10 -1.82 -13.68
N VAL A 128 -5.21 -1.99 -14.39
CA VAL A 128 -5.26 -2.60 -15.71
C VAL A 128 -5.07 -1.53 -16.78
N TRP A 129 -3.99 -1.66 -17.54
CA TRP A 129 -3.80 -0.87 -18.75
C TRP A 129 -4.75 -1.33 -19.86
N LYS A 130 -5.52 -0.39 -20.39
CA LYS A 130 -6.53 -0.63 -21.44
C LYS A 130 -5.99 -0.38 -22.85
N ASP A 131 -4.81 0.24 -22.94
CA ASP A 131 -4.07 0.54 -24.16
C ASP A 131 -2.56 0.58 -23.83
N THR A 132 -1.73 0.81 -24.85
CA THR A 132 -0.28 0.98 -24.72
C THR A 132 0.03 2.14 -23.76
N PRO A 133 0.71 1.88 -22.62
CA PRO A 133 0.96 2.93 -21.64
C PRO A 133 1.94 3.98 -22.16
N LEU A 134 1.72 5.23 -21.78
CA LEU A 134 2.60 6.35 -22.08
C LEU A 134 3.73 6.48 -21.04
N VAL A 135 4.75 7.28 -21.34
CA VAL A 135 5.88 7.51 -20.43
C VAL A 135 5.61 8.74 -19.55
N LEU A 136 5.90 8.63 -18.25
CA LEU A 136 5.98 9.75 -17.32
C LEU A 136 7.40 10.29 -17.26
N ALA A 137 7.54 11.61 -17.19
CA ALA A 137 8.76 12.26 -16.75
C ALA A 137 8.44 13.07 -15.49
N ALA A 138 9.31 12.96 -14.49
CA ALA A 138 9.20 13.75 -13.27
C ALA A 138 10.50 14.53 -13.00
N SER A 139 10.36 15.70 -12.39
CA SER A 139 11.48 16.52 -11.92
C SER A 139 11.28 16.82 -10.44
N HIS A 140 12.34 16.59 -9.66
CA HIS A 140 12.41 16.77 -8.22
C HIS A 140 13.86 17.12 -7.85
N PRO A 141 14.14 17.64 -6.64
CA PRO A 141 15.52 17.86 -6.18
C PRO A 141 16.35 16.57 -6.20
N ASP A 142 17.65 16.66 -6.50
CA ASP A 142 18.56 15.49 -6.41
C ASP A 142 18.95 15.16 -4.96
N SER A 143 18.90 16.17 -4.08
CA SER A 143 19.21 16.03 -2.66
C SER A 143 18.45 17.02 -1.80
N ILE A 144 18.21 16.63 -0.55
CA ILE A 144 17.64 17.43 0.52
C ILE A 144 18.41 17.15 1.81
N ASP A 145 18.29 18.02 2.82
CA ASP A 145 18.93 17.79 4.13
C ASP A 145 17.96 17.17 5.14
N VAL A 146 18.44 16.77 6.31
CA VAL A 146 17.57 16.40 7.43
C VAL A 146 16.84 17.63 7.98
N GLY A 147 15.61 17.43 8.48
CA GLY A 147 14.76 18.48 9.06
C GLY A 147 13.65 18.97 8.13
N ASP A 148 12.88 19.94 8.62
CA ASP A 148 11.68 20.48 7.96
C ASP A 148 12.03 21.18 6.63
N GLN A 149 11.40 20.75 5.54
CA GLN A 149 11.48 21.39 4.23
C GLN A 149 10.32 21.02 3.32
N VAL A 150 10.23 21.71 2.19
CA VAL A 150 9.27 21.41 1.12
C VAL A 150 10.00 20.71 -0.04
N VAL A 151 9.45 19.59 -0.49
CA VAL A 151 9.89 18.86 -1.68
C VAL A 151 8.83 19.00 -2.77
N SER A 152 9.16 19.75 -3.81
CA SER A 152 8.32 19.91 -5.00
C SER A 152 8.63 18.82 -6.03
N VAL A 153 7.58 18.16 -6.52
CA VAL A 153 7.66 17.20 -7.63
C VAL A 153 6.78 17.71 -8.76
N SER A 154 7.35 17.84 -9.96
CA SER A 154 6.60 18.15 -11.18
C SER A 154 6.59 16.95 -12.11
N VAL A 155 5.45 16.67 -12.73
CA VAL A 155 5.19 15.52 -13.58
C VAL A 155 4.67 16.02 -14.92
N ASN A 156 5.24 15.49 -15.99
CA ASN A 156 4.81 15.76 -17.35
C ASN A 156 4.74 14.46 -18.15
N SER A 157 3.94 14.49 -19.21
CA SER A 157 3.99 13.48 -20.26
C SER A 157 3.86 14.16 -21.62
N GLN A 158 4.68 13.71 -22.58
CA GLN A 158 4.73 14.25 -23.94
C GLN A 158 4.88 15.78 -23.99
N GLY A 159 5.65 16.35 -23.05
CA GLY A 159 5.91 17.79 -22.97
C GLY A 159 4.78 18.64 -22.37
N SER A 160 3.70 18.03 -21.86
CA SER A 160 2.60 18.71 -21.18
C SER A 160 2.55 18.35 -19.69
N PRO A 161 2.27 19.31 -18.79
CA PRO A 161 2.07 19.00 -17.37
C PRO A 161 0.92 18.00 -17.17
N LEU A 162 1.09 17.07 -16.24
CA LEU A 162 0.15 15.98 -16.01
C LEU A 162 -0.47 16.09 -14.61
N ALA A 163 -1.74 16.49 -14.57
CA ALA A 163 -2.56 16.48 -13.35
C ALA A 163 -2.92 15.06 -12.90
N ASP A 164 -3.37 14.90 -11.66
CA ASP A 164 -3.88 13.65 -11.09
C ASP A 164 -2.90 12.46 -11.20
N ALA A 165 -1.59 12.73 -11.23
CA ALA A 165 -0.57 11.71 -11.11
C ALA A 165 -0.27 11.51 -9.63
N ARG A 166 -0.32 10.27 -9.14
CA ARG A 166 -0.04 9.93 -7.75
C ARG A 166 1.46 9.92 -7.52
N VAL A 167 1.95 10.76 -6.62
CA VAL A 167 3.36 10.84 -6.24
C VAL A 167 3.52 10.28 -4.82
N CYS A 168 4.51 9.42 -4.63
CA CYS A 168 4.88 8.85 -3.34
C CYS A 168 6.34 9.18 -3.05
N LEU A 169 6.60 9.85 -1.91
CA LEU A 169 7.91 9.99 -1.32
C LEU A 169 8.06 8.95 -0.20
N TRP A 170 9.03 8.05 -0.32
CA TRP A 170 9.24 6.98 0.65
C TRP A 170 10.70 6.83 1.02
N MET A 171 10.99 6.76 2.32
CA MET A 171 12.32 6.48 2.85
C MET A 171 12.16 5.61 4.10
N ASP A 172 12.07 4.29 3.93
CA ASP A 172 11.88 3.32 5.01
C ASP A 172 10.78 3.74 6.00
N PHE A 173 11.17 4.06 7.25
CA PHE A 173 10.30 4.54 8.32
C PHE A 173 10.48 6.03 8.62
N VAL A 174 11.21 6.75 7.77
CA VAL A 174 11.58 8.16 7.93
C VAL A 174 10.59 9.08 7.21
N VAL A 175 10.25 8.76 5.95
CA VAL A 175 9.30 9.52 5.14
C VAL A 175 8.33 8.54 4.47
N TYR A 176 7.03 8.84 4.54
CA TYR A 176 6.00 8.21 3.72
C TYR A 176 4.93 9.27 3.46
N GLU A 177 5.03 9.94 2.32
CA GLU A 177 4.08 10.96 1.90
C GLU A 177 3.51 10.60 0.54
N VAL A 178 2.20 10.79 0.37
CA VAL A 178 1.49 10.48 -0.87
C VAL A 178 0.50 11.59 -1.16
N ASP A 179 0.58 12.15 -2.35
CA ASP A 179 -0.38 13.14 -2.84
C ASP A 179 -0.41 13.13 -4.38
N TYR A 180 -1.26 13.95 -4.97
CA TYR A 180 -1.51 14.01 -6.41
C TYR A 180 -1.09 15.34 -6.99
N THR A 181 -0.61 15.31 -8.24
CA THR A 181 -0.32 16.55 -8.97
C THR A 181 -1.58 17.36 -9.25
N GLY A 182 -1.49 18.67 -9.08
CA GLY A 182 -2.52 19.63 -9.45
C GLY A 182 -2.62 19.84 -10.97
N SER A 183 -3.46 20.78 -11.39
CA SER A 183 -3.68 21.09 -12.81
C SER A 183 -2.43 21.58 -13.55
N ASP A 184 -1.44 22.08 -12.81
CA ASP A 184 -0.14 22.51 -13.34
C ASP A 184 0.89 21.37 -13.40
N GLY A 185 0.48 20.14 -13.09
CA GLY A 185 1.33 18.97 -13.06
C GLY A 185 2.31 18.92 -11.90
N SER A 186 2.10 19.70 -10.82
CA SER A 186 3.01 19.74 -9.67
C SER A 186 2.34 19.39 -8.35
N VAL A 187 3.15 18.97 -7.37
CA VAL A 187 2.73 18.70 -6.00
C VAL A 187 3.87 19.02 -5.03
N ASP A 188 3.52 19.61 -3.89
CA ASP A 188 4.47 20.01 -2.84
C ASP A 188 4.26 19.17 -1.59
N PHE A 189 5.34 18.56 -1.09
CA PHE A 189 5.33 17.77 0.14
C PHE A 189 6.09 18.48 1.25
N THR A 190 5.46 18.66 2.41
CA THR A 190 6.18 19.06 3.62
C THR A 190 6.75 17.80 4.27
N VAL A 191 8.08 17.67 4.29
CA VAL A 191 8.79 16.52 4.84
C VAL A 191 9.76 16.95 5.95
N SER A 192 9.98 16.08 6.92
CA SER A 192 11.01 16.25 7.95
C SER A 192 11.85 14.99 8.12
N PRO A 193 12.75 14.67 7.15
CA PRO A 193 13.61 13.52 7.26
C PRO A 193 14.50 13.62 8.50
N SER A 194 14.52 12.58 9.32
CA SER A 194 15.27 12.55 10.57
C SER A 194 16.62 11.84 10.49
N ASP A 195 16.88 11.22 9.35
CA ASP A 195 18.07 10.42 9.10
C ASP A 195 18.53 10.64 7.67
N THR A 196 19.79 10.38 7.41
CA THR A 196 20.38 10.41 6.08
C THR A 196 20.12 9.11 5.33
N GLY A 197 20.14 9.15 4.00
CA GLY A 197 19.93 7.96 3.18
C GLY A 197 19.30 8.27 1.83
N THR A 198 18.62 7.29 1.26
CA THR A 198 17.95 7.42 -0.05
C THR A 198 16.45 7.45 0.14
N MET A 199 15.83 8.57 -0.22
CA MET A 199 14.39 8.67 -0.36
C MET A 199 14.01 8.35 -1.80
N PHE A 200 13.02 7.50 -2.01
CA PHE A 200 12.49 7.11 -3.30
C PHE A 200 11.32 8.01 -3.69
N VAL A 201 11.27 8.35 -4.97
CA VAL A 201 10.15 9.05 -5.60
C VAL A 201 9.50 8.09 -6.57
N THR A 202 8.23 7.75 -6.33
CA THR A 202 7.45 6.92 -7.25
C THR A 202 6.29 7.73 -7.78
N VAL A 203 6.14 7.82 -9.11
CA VAL A 203 4.98 8.46 -9.74
C VAL A 203 4.19 7.42 -10.53
N THR A 204 2.90 7.31 -10.26
CA THR A 204 1.98 6.41 -10.95
C THR A 204 0.76 7.15 -11.47
N LYS A 205 0.29 6.75 -12.66
CA LYS A 205 -1.02 7.13 -13.21
C LYS A 205 -1.47 6.02 -14.15
N ASN A 206 -2.74 5.63 -14.09
CA ASN A 206 -3.25 4.59 -14.98
C ASN A 206 -3.11 5.02 -16.46
N GLY A 207 -2.72 4.08 -17.32
CA GLY A 207 -2.34 4.36 -18.71
C GLY A 207 -0.91 4.88 -18.89
N TYR A 208 -0.09 4.89 -17.83
CA TYR A 208 1.31 5.29 -17.90
C TYR A 208 2.23 4.26 -17.24
N LEU A 209 3.46 4.17 -17.74
CA LEU A 209 4.55 3.47 -17.07
C LEU A 209 4.95 4.23 -15.79
N PRO A 210 5.20 3.54 -14.67
CA PRO A 210 5.61 4.19 -13.44
C PRO A 210 6.96 4.90 -13.62
N TYR A 211 7.10 6.10 -13.07
CA TYR A 211 8.41 6.75 -12.91
C TYR A 211 8.98 6.37 -11.55
N LEU A 212 10.26 6.00 -11.53
CA LEU A 212 11.03 5.68 -10.33
C LEU A 212 12.27 6.58 -10.27
N GLY A 213 12.37 7.39 -9.23
CA GLY A 213 13.48 8.31 -8.97
C GLY A 213 13.96 8.24 -7.52
N THR A 214 15.02 8.97 -7.22
CA THR A 214 15.59 9.04 -5.86
C THR A 214 16.03 10.44 -5.50
N ILE A 215 15.97 10.76 -4.21
CA ILE A 215 16.45 11.98 -3.58
C ILE A 215 17.43 11.57 -2.48
N ARG A 216 18.64 12.12 -2.48
CA ARG A 216 19.60 11.87 -1.40
C ARG A 216 19.27 12.75 -0.20
N VAL A 217 19.09 12.14 0.96
CA VAL A 217 18.93 12.87 2.23
C VAL A 217 20.29 12.97 2.90
N THR A 218 20.81 14.18 3.05
CA THR A 218 22.13 14.48 3.61
C THR A 218 22.05 15.21 4.94
N ASN A 219 23.19 15.38 5.58
CA ASN A 219 23.32 16.22 6.77
C ASN A 219 24.42 17.26 6.50
N ASN A 220 24.13 18.23 5.64
CA ASN A 220 25.04 19.34 5.39
C ASN A 220 24.82 20.42 6.45
N LEU A 221 25.45 20.26 7.62
CA LEU A 221 25.56 21.31 8.65
C LEU A 221 26.48 22.47 8.24
N SER A 222 26.44 22.89 6.97
CA SER A 222 27.30 23.93 6.43
C SER A 222 26.48 24.95 5.65
N GLY A 223 25.99 25.94 6.39
CA GLY A 223 25.66 27.24 5.81
C GLY A 223 24.18 27.58 5.80
N LEU A 224 23.64 27.98 6.96
CA LEU A 224 23.07 29.30 7.19
C LEU A 224 22.70 29.42 8.67
N ALA A 225 22.68 30.67 9.14
CA ALA A 225 22.59 31.08 10.53
C ALA A 225 21.56 30.31 11.35
N SER A 226 21.85 30.20 12.65
CA SER A 226 20.90 29.84 13.70
C SER A 226 19.64 30.69 13.59
N SER A 227 18.70 30.27 12.75
CA SER A 227 17.29 30.54 12.94
C SER A 227 16.92 29.80 14.20
N GLU A 228 16.34 30.51 15.17
CA GLU A 228 15.83 29.90 16.38
C GLU A 228 15.00 28.67 16.01
N ILE A 229 15.46 27.50 16.47
CA ILE A 229 14.68 26.27 16.43
C ILE A 229 13.40 26.61 17.19
N VAL A 230 12.27 26.71 16.49
CA VAL A 230 10.96 26.69 17.14
C VAL A 230 10.88 25.31 17.79
N PRO A 231 10.93 25.21 19.13
CA PRO A 231 11.18 23.94 19.78
C PRO A 231 9.92 23.08 19.68
N GLY A 232 9.91 22.03 18.87
CA GLY A 232 8.84 21.02 18.86
C GLY A 232 9.25 19.77 19.64
N ILE A 233 8.28 18.99 20.15
CA ILE A 233 8.54 17.67 20.74
C ILE A 233 8.63 16.62 19.62
N SER A 234 9.79 15.97 19.48
CA SER A 234 9.98 14.78 18.62
C SER A 234 9.92 13.50 19.46
N VAL A 235 9.27 12.44 18.97
CA VAL A 235 9.16 11.15 19.67
C VAL A 235 9.47 10.00 18.71
N ARG A 236 10.25 9.01 19.17
CA ARG A 236 10.58 7.77 18.44
C ARG A 236 10.42 6.56 19.34
N ILE A 237 9.92 5.46 18.77
CA ILE A 237 9.81 4.17 19.47
C ILE A 237 10.69 3.15 18.75
N ALA A 238 11.54 2.47 19.51
CA ALA A 238 12.39 1.40 19.00
C ALA A 238 12.46 0.20 19.97
N PRO A 239 12.52 -1.04 19.45
CA PRO A 239 12.27 -1.41 18.06
C PRO A 239 10.78 -1.20 17.69
N ASN A 240 10.46 -1.08 16.40
CA ASN A 240 9.08 -1.08 15.91
C ASN A 240 9.02 -2.00 14.68
N PRO A 241 8.32 -3.16 14.71
CA PRO A 241 7.47 -3.66 15.81
C PRO A 241 8.23 -3.98 17.10
N VAL A 242 7.59 -3.73 18.24
CA VAL A 242 8.11 -4.04 19.58
C VAL A 242 7.81 -5.50 19.91
N VAL A 243 8.84 -6.27 20.26
CA VAL A 243 8.69 -7.57 20.93
C VAL A 243 9.28 -7.44 22.34
N GLY A 244 8.43 -7.51 23.36
CA GLY A 244 8.85 -7.36 24.76
C GLY A 244 8.87 -5.92 25.27
N GLN A 245 9.94 -5.15 25.02
CA GLN A 245 10.11 -3.80 25.57
C GLN A 245 10.24 -2.73 24.49
N ALA A 246 9.49 -1.63 24.66
CA ALA A 246 9.54 -0.46 23.80
C ALA A 246 10.43 0.63 24.42
N ARG A 247 11.44 1.10 23.70
CA ARG A 247 12.19 2.31 24.07
C ARG A 247 11.54 3.54 23.44
N ILE A 248 11.02 4.43 24.28
CA ILE A 248 10.43 5.70 23.89
C ILE A 248 11.50 6.77 24.05
N ASN A 249 12.09 7.21 22.94
CA ASN A 249 13.06 8.29 22.90
C ASN A 249 12.36 9.60 22.53
N TYR A 250 12.75 10.69 23.18
CA TYR A 250 12.17 12.00 22.95
C TYR A 250 13.25 13.07 22.84
N SER A 251 12.94 14.12 22.09
CA SER A 251 13.66 15.39 22.16
C SER A 251 12.69 16.57 22.17
N TYR A 252 13.01 17.60 22.93
CA TYR A 252 12.21 18.81 23.08
C TYR A 252 13.11 19.98 23.50
N GLY A 253 12.72 21.22 23.16
CA GLY A 253 13.65 22.35 23.19
C GLY A 253 13.69 23.20 24.46
N SER A 254 12.99 22.83 25.53
CA SER A 254 13.10 23.48 26.86
C SER A 254 13.81 22.55 27.85
N GLN A 255 14.68 23.10 28.71
CA GLN A 255 15.21 22.37 29.88
C GLN A 255 14.33 22.62 31.09
N GLY A 256 14.02 21.58 31.87
CA GLY A 256 13.42 21.71 33.20
C GLY A 256 11.89 21.78 33.23
N GLU A 257 11.20 21.59 32.11
CA GLU A 257 9.75 21.40 32.09
C GLU A 257 9.42 19.91 32.25
N GLY A 258 8.45 19.58 33.11
CA GLY A 258 7.99 18.21 33.27
C GLY A 258 7.32 17.68 32.00
N LEU A 259 7.60 16.43 31.63
CA LEU A 259 6.91 15.74 30.53
C LEU A 259 5.95 14.69 31.06
N SER A 260 4.79 14.60 30.45
CA SER A 260 3.90 13.44 30.57
C SER A 260 3.98 12.59 29.31
N VAL A 261 4.24 11.29 29.47
CA VAL A 261 4.29 10.31 28.37
C VAL A 261 3.14 9.33 28.58
N SER A 262 2.16 9.34 27.69
CA SER A 262 0.96 8.51 27.77
C SER A 262 0.94 7.51 26.61
N ILE A 263 0.61 6.25 26.89
CA ILE A 263 0.45 5.19 25.90
C ILE A 263 -1.03 4.83 25.80
N TYR A 264 -1.57 4.82 24.59
CA TYR A 264 -2.96 4.46 24.31
C TYR A 264 -3.04 3.26 23.37
N ASP A 265 -4.09 2.44 23.52
CA ASP A 265 -4.43 1.44 22.50
C ASP A 265 -5.23 2.08 21.35
N ALA A 266 -5.51 1.29 20.30
CA ALA A 266 -6.26 1.74 19.12
C ALA A 266 -7.70 2.22 19.40
N SER A 267 -8.27 1.92 20.58
CA SER A 267 -9.58 2.45 20.99
C SER A 267 -9.49 3.81 21.70
N GLY A 268 -8.28 4.33 21.93
CA GLY A 268 -8.03 5.55 22.69
C GLY A 268 -8.01 5.32 24.21
N ARG A 269 -8.05 4.07 24.68
CA ARG A 269 -7.94 3.76 26.12
C ARG A 269 -6.49 3.93 26.58
N LEU A 270 -6.30 4.66 27.69
CA LEU A 270 -4.99 4.83 28.33
C LEU A 270 -4.50 3.49 28.90
N ILE A 271 -3.27 3.11 28.53
CA ILE A 271 -2.63 1.84 28.90
C ILE A 271 -1.60 2.06 30.00
N ARG A 272 -0.83 3.14 29.90
CA ARG A 272 0.25 3.49 30.82
C ARG A 272 0.57 4.97 30.72
N MET A 273 0.94 5.59 31.83
CA MET A 273 1.43 6.96 31.88
C MET A 273 2.73 7.03 32.67
N PHE A 274 3.65 7.88 32.22
CA PHE A 274 4.90 8.21 32.91
C PHE A 274 4.99 9.72 33.09
N GLU A 275 5.40 10.16 34.28
CA GLU A 275 5.78 11.55 34.54
C GLU A 275 7.30 11.66 34.64
N VAL A 276 7.87 12.60 33.90
CA VAL A 276 9.30 12.92 33.92
C VAL A 276 9.43 14.36 34.42
N LYS A 277 9.74 14.55 35.70
CA LYS A 277 9.75 15.88 36.35
C LYS A 277 10.92 16.76 35.90
N ASP A 278 12.10 16.18 35.74
CA ASP A 278 13.33 16.87 35.32
C ASP A 278 13.81 16.35 33.96
N ALA A 279 12.97 16.49 32.93
CA ALA A 279 13.30 15.96 31.62
C ALA A 279 14.48 16.72 30.99
N SER A 280 15.51 16.01 30.55
CA SER A 280 16.57 16.59 29.72
C SER A 280 16.08 16.80 28.28
N PRO A 281 16.61 17.77 27.50
CA PRO A 281 16.14 18.09 26.16
C PRO A 281 16.17 16.91 25.20
N LYS A 282 17.01 15.90 25.49
CA LYS A 282 16.98 14.58 24.89
C LYS A 282 16.92 13.56 26.02
N GLY A 283 16.02 12.59 25.90
CA GLY A 283 15.86 11.55 26.90
C GLY A 283 15.14 10.34 26.34
N GLY A 284 14.91 9.36 27.20
CA GLY A 284 14.06 8.25 26.86
C GLY A 284 13.68 7.41 28.05
N LEU A 285 12.56 6.72 27.93
CA LEU A 285 12.04 5.78 28.91
C LEU A 285 11.69 4.47 28.25
N THR A 286 11.57 3.41 29.04
CA THR A 286 11.26 2.07 28.54
C THR A 286 9.87 1.68 29.04
N TRP A 287 9.02 1.24 28.13
CA TRP A 287 7.78 0.56 28.44
C TRP A 287 7.98 -0.94 28.30
N ASP A 288 7.62 -1.70 29.32
CA ASP A 288 7.82 -3.14 29.41
C ASP A 288 6.67 -3.97 28.83
N GLY A 289 5.75 -3.32 28.09
CA GLY A 289 4.60 -3.97 27.49
C GLY A 289 3.48 -4.31 28.48
N ARG A 290 3.45 -3.68 29.68
CA ARG A 290 2.42 -3.94 30.69
C ARG A 290 1.43 -2.79 30.87
N LEU A 291 0.20 -3.13 31.23
CA LEU A 291 -0.87 -2.22 31.67
C LEU A 291 -0.60 -1.67 33.08
N GLU A 292 -1.45 -0.75 33.53
CA GLU A 292 -1.33 -0.15 34.84
C GLU A 292 -1.33 -1.15 36.01
N ASP A 293 -2.18 -2.17 35.88
CA ASP A 293 -2.36 -3.28 36.83
C ASP A 293 -1.33 -4.42 36.70
N GLY A 294 -0.31 -4.24 35.85
CA GLY A 294 0.78 -5.21 35.66
C GLY A 294 0.48 -6.36 34.70
N ARG A 295 -0.74 -6.46 34.15
CA ARG A 295 -1.06 -7.43 33.09
C ARG A 295 -0.31 -7.06 31.80
N SER A 296 -0.07 -8.05 30.93
CA SER A 296 0.53 -7.80 29.62
C SER A 296 -0.46 -7.12 28.68
N ALA A 297 0.00 -6.10 27.96
CA ALA A 297 -0.76 -5.45 26.92
C ALA A 297 -1.05 -6.43 25.75
N PRO A 298 -2.24 -6.36 25.12
CA PRO A 298 -2.53 -7.15 23.92
C PRO A 298 -1.58 -6.83 22.76
N ALA A 299 -1.36 -7.75 21.83
CA ALA A 299 -0.72 -7.40 20.56
C ALA A 299 -1.64 -6.44 19.79
N GLY A 300 -1.08 -5.41 19.15
CA GLY A 300 -1.87 -4.41 18.44
C GLY A 300 -1.12 -3.11 18.15
N ILE A 301 -1.88 -2.13 17.66
CA ILE A 301 -1.41 -0.78 17.39
C ILE A 301 -1.58 0.07 18.65
N TYR A 302 -0.53 0.82 18.98
CA TYR A 302 -0.48 1.71 20.14
C TYR A 302 0.00 3.11 19.72
N PHE A 303 -0.40 4.10 20.50
CA PHE A 303 -0.02 5.50 20.32
C PHE A 303 0.74 5.98 21.55
N VAL A 304 1.89 6.62 21.36
CA VAL A 304 2.60 7.34 22.42
C VAL A 304 2.36 8.83 22.22
N LYS A 305 1.79 9.49 23.23
CA LYS A 305 1.65 10.93 23.31
C LYS A 305 2.60 11.49 24.36
N ILE A 306 3.46 12.43 23.97
CA ILE A 306 4.29 13.20 24.90
C ILE A 306 3.74 14.61 24.98
N ARG A 307 3.60 15.14 26.18
CA ARG A 307 3.08 16.48 26.43
C ARG A 307 3.94 17.23 27.46
N SER A 308 4.32 18.45 27.11
CA SER A 308 4.79 19.50 28.03
C SER A 308 3.66 20.49 28.32
N GLU A 309 3.91 21.56 29.08
CA GLU A 309 2.89 22.57 29.41
C GLU A 309 2.21 23.16 28.17
N ASN A 310 3.01 23.51 27.16
CA ASN A 310 2.55 24.25 25.98
C ASN A 310 2.54 23.44 24.68
N GLN A 311 3.00 22.19 24.69
CA GLN A 311 3.17 21.39 23.47
C GLN A 311 2.81 19.92 23.67
N SER A 312 2.41 19.26 22.58
CA SER A 312 2.28 17.81 22.57
C SER A 312 2.63 17.23 21.21
N SER A 313 3.15 16.01 21.21
CA SER A 313 3.45 15.23 20.02
C SER A 313 2.92 13.81 20.21
N THR A 314 2.51 13.16 19.13
CA THR A 314 1.97 11.79 19.15
C THR A 314 2.56 10.99 18.00
N THR A 315 2.89 9.73 18.26
CA THR A 315 3.40 8.80 17.25
C THR A 315 2.86 7.40 17.50
N THR A 316 2.94 6.54 16.50
CA THR A 316 2.30 5.21 16.48
C THR A 316 3.36 4.12 16.45
N PHE A 317 3.09 2.99 17.11
CA PHE A 317 3.94 1.80 17.04
C PHE A 317 3.12 0.51 17.16
N VAL A 318 3.69 -0.60 16.70
CA VAL A 318 3.09 -1.93 16.81
C VAL A 318 3.74 -2.68 17.96
N PHE A 319 2.92 -3.26 18.85
CA PHE A 319 3.38 -4.16 19.91
C PHE A 319 2.96 -5.59 19.60
N LEU A 320 3.92 -6.51 19.66
CA LEU A 320 3.75 -7.95 19.47
C LEU A 320 4.11 -8.68 20.77
N ARG A 321 3.48 -9.85 20.98
CA ARG A 321 3.81 -10.73 22.11
C ARG A 321 5.05 -11.55 21.85
#